data_AF-A0A949LUG0-F1
#
_entry.id   AF-A0A949LUG0-F1
#
_cell.length_a   1.000
_cell.length_b   1.000
_cell.length_c   1.000
_cell.angle_alpha   90.00
_cell.angle_beta   90.00
_cell.angle_gamma   90.00
#
_symmetry.space_group_name_H-M   'P 1'
#
loop_
_entity.id
_entity.type
_entity.pdbx_description
1 polymer ?
#
loop_
_entity_poly.entity_id
_entity_poly.type
_entity_poly.pdbx_seq_one_letter_code
_entity_poly.pdbx_strand_id
1 'polypeptide(L)'
;MAMGNFEPPGSGQPLSEINTTPLVDVMLVLLVIFIITAPLMTRAIDLDLPKSDAPAVSSPKDTLNISITAKGELFLDRKPITREALTATLEQAASRSRQTPIHLRAERDTRYESVVEVMAMANRLGLSQLAFVTDLPTK
;
A
#
# COMPACT_ATOMS: atom_id res chain seq x y z
N MET A 1 -79.94 -52.89 -11.18
CA MET A 1 -78.57 -52.72 -10.64
C MET A 1 -77.61 -53.25 -11.69
N ALA A 2 -76.80 -52.39 -12.30
CA ALA A 2 -75.62 -52.79 -13.05
C ALA A 2 -74.57 -51.70 -12.85
N MET A 3 -73.43 -52.11 -12.28
CA MET A 3 -72.39 -51.24 -11.75
C MET A 3 -71.70 -50.43 -12.85
N GLY A 4 -71.46 -49.15 -12.52
CA GLY A 4 -70.62 -48.26 -13.29
C GLY A 4 -69.18 -48.75 -13.34
N ASN A 5 -68.58 -48.58 -14.52
CA ASN A 5 -67.16 -48.74 -14.76
C ASN A 5 -66.41 -47.67 -13.95
N PHE A 6 -65.62 -48.08 -12.97
CA PHE A 6 -64.72 -47.21 -12.23
C PHE A 6 -63.34 -47.28 -12.86
N GLU A 7 -62.97 -46.23 -13.61
CA GLU A 7 -61.58 -45.98 -13.98
C GLU A 7 -60.86 -45.31 -12.78
N PRO A 8 -59.74 -45.86 -12.29
CA PRO A 8 -58.99 -45.24 -11.21
C PRO A 8 -58.25 -43.99 -11.72
N PRO A 9 -58.33 -42.83 -11.04
CA PRO A 9 -57.46 -41.70 -11.32
C PRO A 9 -56.19 -41.77 -10.46
N GLY A 10 -55.05 -41.42 -11.07
CA GLY A 10 -53.79 -41.12 -10.38
C GLY A 10 -52.71 -42.17 -10.60
N SER A 11 -51.46 -41.83 -10.92
CA SER A 11 -50.71 -40.67 -10.43
C SER A 11 -49.68 -40.19 -11.47
N GLY A 12 -50.00 -39.13 -12.20
CA GLY A 12 -48.96 -38.31 -12.81
C GLY A 12 -48.29 -37.53 -11.68
N GLN A 13 -47.08 -37.93 -11.28
CA GLN A 13 -46.25 -37.11 -10.41
C GLN A 13 -46.02 -35.77 -11.13
N PRO A 14 -46.40 -34.62 -10.54
CA PRO A 14 -45.90 -33.36 -11.04
C PRO A 14 -44.41 -33.35 -10.73
N LEU A 15 -43.60 -33.61 -11.75
CA LEU A 15 -42.18 -33.29 -11.72
C LEU A 15 -42.13 -31.77 -11.60
N SER A 16 -42.01 -31.26 -10.37
CA SER A 16 -41.73 -29.85 -10.13
C SER A 16 -40.38 -29.56 -10.75
N GLU A 17 -40.38 -28.96 -11.94
CA GLU A 17 -39.19 -28.43 -12.56
C GLU A 17 -38.56 -27.45 -11.56
N ILE A 18 -37.38 -27.78 -11.04
CA ILE A 18 -36.64 -26.85 -10.21
C ILE A 18 -36.30 -25.68 -11.13
N ASN A 19 -36.88 -24.51 -10.85
CA ASN A 19 -36.47 -23.29 -11.51
C ASN A 19 -34.98 -23.07 -11.20
N THR A 20 -34.13 -23.36 -12.19
CA THR A 20 -32.67 -23.21 -12.08
C THR A 20 -32.25 -21.75 -12.23
N THR A 21 -33.10 -20.90 -12.80
CA THR A 21 -32.88 -19.46 -13.01
C THR A 21 -32.59 -18.72 -11.70
N PRO A 22 -33.40 -18.85 -10.63
CA PRO A 22 -33.06 -18.27 -9.32
C PRO A 22 -31.80 -18.85 -8.69
N LEU A 23 -31.49 -20.12 -8.95
CA LEU A 23 -30.32 -20.79 -8.38
C LEU A 23 -29.02 -20.26 -9.00
N VAL A 24 -29.02 -20.05 -10.31
CA VAL A 24 -27.87 -19.47 -11.03
C VAL A 24 -27.62 -18.02 -10.62
N ASP A 25 -28.67 -17.24 -10.37
CA ASP A 25 -28.56 -15.85 -9.91
C ASP A 25 -27.87 -15.75 -8.53
N VAL A 26 -28.27 -16.60 -7.59
CA VAL A 26 -27.61 -16.68 -6.27
C VAL A 26 -26.14 -17.07 -6.40
N MET A 27 -25.81 -18.03 -7.28
CA MET A 27 -24.42 -18.42 -7.53
C MET A 27 -23.60 -17.29 -8.15
N LEU A 28 -24.17 -16.53 -9.10
CA LEU A 28 -23.52 -15.37 -9.71
C LEU A 28 -23.27 -14.26 -8.69
N VAL A 29 -24.24 -13.95 -7.84
CA VAL A 29 -24.08 -12.97 -6.74
C VAL A 29 -22.93 -13.37 -5.81
N LEU A 30 -22.82 -14.66 -5.45
CA LEU A 30 -21.71 -15.15 -4.62
C LEU A 30 -20.35 -15.01 -5.32
N LEU A 31 -20.28 -15.30 -6.63
CA LEU A 31 -19.06 -15.11 -7.42
C LEU A 31 -18.64 -13.63 -7.48
N VAL A 32 -19.60 -12.71 -7.69
CA VAL A 32 -19.33 -11.27 -7.70
C VAL A 32 -18.81 -10.79 -6.35
N ILE A 33 -19.39 -11.27 -5.24
CA ILE A 33 -18.90 -10.95 -3.89
C ILE A 33 -17.45 -11.42 -3.71
N PHE A 34 -17.10 -12.63 -4.14
CA PHE A 34 -15.73 -13.14 -4.08
C PHE A 34 -14.75 -12.33 -4.95
N ILE A 35 -15.15 -11.98 -6.17
CA ILE A 35 -14.34 -11.15 -7.09
C ILE A 35 -14.07 -9.77 -6.47
N ILE A 36 -15.07 -9.16 -5.81
CA ILE A 36 -14.95 -7.82 -5.22
C ILE A 36 -14.17 -7.83 -3.88
N THR A 37 -14.18 -8.93 -3.14
CA THR A 37 -13.46 -9.04 -1.85
C THR A 37 -12.00 -9.46 -1.99
N ALA A 38 -11.62 -10.18 -3.06
CA ALA A 38 -10.23 -10.53 -3.37
C ALA A 38 -9.23 -9.36 -3.56
N PRO A 39 -9.57 -8.19 -4.15
CA PRO A 39 -8.61 -7.12 -4.41
C PRO A 39 -8.12 -6.39 -3.15
N LEU A 40 -8.59 -6.77 -1.95
CA LEU A 40 -8.15 -6.17 -0.69
C LEU A 40 -6.77 -6.64 -0.20
N MET A 41 -5.99 -7.35 -1.03
CA MET A 41 -4.55 -7.46 -0.81
C MET A 41 -3.87 -6.11 -1.09
N THR A 42 -4.03 -5.20 -0.13
CA THR A 42 -3.19 -4.02 0.00
C THR A 42 -1.74 -4.46 0.09
N ARG A 43 -0.88 -3.86 -0.74
CA ARG A 43 0.57 -3.95 -0.59
C ARG A 43 0.90 -3.41 0.79
N ALA A 44 1.17 -4.30 1.75
CA ALA A 44 1.79 -3.90 3.00
C ALA A 44 3.16 -3.36 2.62
N ILE A 45 3.35 -2.05 2.76
CA ILE A 45 4.70 -1.50 2.86
C ILE A 45 5.19 -2.01 4.21
N ASP A 46 6.08 -3.00 4.21
CA ASP A 46 6.82 -3.43 5.39
C ASP A 46 7.66 -2.24 5.86
N LEU A 47 7.05 -1.41 6.70
CA LEU A 47 7.72 -0.38 7.48
C LEU A 47 8.32 -1.10 8.69
N ASP A 48 9.48 -1.72 8.47
CA ASP A 48 10.37 -2.13 9.55
C ASP A 48 10.84 -0.86 10.26
N LEU A 49 10.14 -0.48 11.33
CA LEU A 49 10.64 0.53 12.28
C LEU A 49 11.53 -0.20 13.29
N PRO A 50 12.86 -0.14 13.18
CA PRO A 50 13.74 -0.71 14.19
C PRO A 50 13.45 -0.01 15.52
N LYS A 51 13.08 -0.80 16.53
CA LYS A 51 12.95 -0.33 17.90
C LYS A 51 14.31 0.19 18.35
N SER A 52 14.32 1.46 18.74
CA SER A 52 15.49 2.21 19.16
C SER A 52 16.10 1.60 20.42
N ASP A 53 17.26 1.01 20.24
CA ASP A 53 18.35 0.94 21.21
C ASP A 53 19.66 1.01 20.40
N ALA A 54 19.84 2.10 19.65
CA ALA A 54 21.06 2.31 18.88
C ALA A 54 21.98 3.29 19.63
N PRO A 55 23.09 2.83 20.22
CA PRO A 55 24.18 3.73 20.60
C PRO A 55 24.64 4.46 19.32
N ALA A 56 25.03 5.73 19.43
CA ALA A 56 25.41 6.59 18.31
C ALA A 56 26.24 5.86 17.25
N VAL A 57 25.57 5.31 16.23
CA VAL A 57 26.22 4.61 15.14
C VAL A 57 26.78 5.71 14.26
N SER A 58 28.11 5.83 14.26
CA SER A 58 28.85 6.58 13.25
C SER A 58 28.22 6.28 11.89
N SER A 59 27.52 7.25 11.31
CA SER A 59 26.80 7.07 10.06
C SER A 59 27.77 6.48 9.03
N PRO A 60 27.47 5.32 8.42
CA PRO A 60 28.28 4.85 7.32
C PRO A 60 28.30 5.97 6.28
N LYS A 61 29.47 6.27 5.71
CA LYS A 61 29.77 7.43 4.84
C LYS A 61 28.84 7.61 3.62
N ASP A 62 27.85 6.74 3.44
CA ASP A 62 26.93 6.68 2.31
C ASP A 62 25.45 6.74 2.72
N THR A 63 25.08 7.21 3.92
CA THR A 63 23.66 7.49 4.25
C THR A 63 23.34 8.96 4.05
N LEU A 64 22.28 9.27 3.30
CA LEU A 64 21.82 10.65 3.07
C LEU A 64 20.70 11.01 4.04
N ASN A 65 20.94 11.96 4.95
CA ASN A 65 19.90 12.45 5.85
C ASN A 65 19.25 13.72 5.28
N ILE A 66 18.03 13.59 4.77
CA ILE A 66 17.23 14.69 4.24
C ILE A 66 16.23 15.10 5.31
N SER A 67 16.23 16.37 5.70
CA SER A 67 15.25 16.93 6.62
C SER A 67 14.43 18.03 5.93
N ILE A 68 13.13 18.07 6.19
CA ILE A 68 12.20 19.08 5.66
C ILE A 68 11.56 19.81 6.84
N THR A 69 11.66 21.14 6.84
CA THR A 69 11.04 21.98 7.88
C THR A 69 9.55 22.23 7.59
N ALA A 70 8.81 22.76 8.56
CA ALA A 70 7.42 23.20 8.36
C ALA A 70 7.29 24.26 7.24
N LYS A 71 8.34 25.06 7.02
CA LYS A 71 8.41 26.07 5.96
C LYS A 71 8.74 25.50 4.58
N GLY A 72 9.01 24.20 4.48
CA GLY A 72 9.41 23.54 3.24
C GLY A 72 10.89 23.73 2.89
N GLU A 73 11.72 24.19 3.83
CA GLU A 73 13.16 24.30 3.64
C GLU A 73 13.79 22.91 3.73
N LEU A 74 14.75 22.64 2.84
CA LEU A 74 15.43 21.36 2.73
C LEU A 74 16.80 21.43 3.39
N PHE A 75 17.12 20.39 4.13
CA PHE A 75 18.42 20.23 4.77
C PHE A 75 19.00 18.86 4.42
N LEU A 76 20.28 18.83 4.06
CA LEU A 76 21.06 17.62 3.89
C LEU A 76 22.12 17.56 5.00
N ASP A 77 22.11 16.52 5.82
CA ASP A 77 23.04 16.36 6.96
C ASP A 77 23.12 17.62 7.85
N ARG A 78 21.95 18.22 8.10
CA ARG A 78 21.76 19.47 8.88
C ARG A 78 22.27 20.75 8.21
N LYS A 79 22.67 20.70 6.94
CA LYS A 79 23.04 21.89 6.15
C LYS A 79 21.90 22.28 5.22
N PRO A 80 21.54 23.58 5.13
CA PRO A 80 20.53 24.01 4.18
C PRO A 80 20.99 23.72 2.76
N ILE A 81 20.09 23.18 1.94
CA ILE A 81 20.34 22.82 0.55
C ILE A 81 19.18 23.27 -0.33
N THR A 82 19.47 23.69 -1.56
CA THR A 82 18.42 23.99 -2.54
C THR A 82 17.90 22.71 -3.18
N ARG A 83 16.74 22.79 -3.82
CA ARG A 83 16.18 21.65 -4.56
C ARG A 83 17.10 21.19 -5.69
N GLU A 84 17.71 22.11 -6.44
CA GLU A 84 18.62 21.69 -7.53
C GLU A 84 19.86 20.98 -6.99
N ALA A 85 20.45 21.50 -5.91
CA ALA A 85 21.61 20.89 -5.27
C ALA A 85 21.28 19.53 -4.64
N LEU A 86 20.07 19.37 -4.09
CA LEU A 86 19.61 18.08 -3.58
C LEU A 86 19.50 17.05 -4.70
N THR A 87 18.90 17.41 -5.83
CA THR A 87 18.80 16.52 -7.00
C THR A 87 20.17 16.08 -7.50
N ALA A 88 21.11 17.00 -7.66
CA ALA A 88 22.48 16.67 -8.08
C ALA A 88 23.17 15.71 -7.09
N THR A 89 22.94 15.91 -5.78
CA THR A 89 23.49 15.02 -4.75
C THR A 89 22.86 13.62 -4.80
N LEU A 90 21.55 13.54 -5.02
CA LEU A 90 20.83 12.28 -5.18
C LEU A 90 21.25 11.54 -6.45
N GLU A 91 21.49 12.24 -7.56
CA GLU A 91 22.00 11.66 -8.81
C GLU A 91 23.40 11.07 -8.62
N GLN A 92 24.27 11.79 -7.91
CA GLN A 92 25.61 11.30 -7.58
C GLN A 92 25.56 10.06 -6.67
N ALA A 93 24.65 10.05 -5.70
CA ALA A 93 24.44 8.89 -4.82
C ALA A 93 23.86 7.70 -5.57
N ALA A 94 22.86 7.91 -6.43
CA ALA A 94 22.28 6.87 -7.28
C ALA A 94 23.30 6.27 -8.26
N SER A 95 24.24 7.09 -8.74
CA SER A 95 25.35 6.65 -9.61
C SER A 95 26.38 5.79 -8.87
N ARG A 96 26.58 6.01 -7.56
CA ARG A 96 27.43 5.15 -6.73
C ARG A 96 26.73 3.85 -6.36
N SER A 97 25.54 3.97 -5.78
CA SER A 97 24.73 2.83 -5.36
C SER A 97 23.26 3.22 -5.30
N ARG A 98 22.43 2.50 -6.04
CA ARG A 98 20.96 2.63 -5.95
C ARG A 98 20.38 2.13 -4.62
N GLN A 99 21.20 1.43 -3.83
CA GLN A 99 20.86 0.95 -2.49
C GLN A 99 21.30 1.91 -1.38
N THR A 100 21.78 3.11 -1.73
CA THR A 100 22.13 4.16 -0.76
C THR A 100 20.91 4.43 0.14
N PRO A 101 21.01 4.21 1.46
CA PRO A 101 19.92 4.49 2.39
C PRO A 101 19.69 5.99 2.50
N ILE A 102 18.45 6.40 2.34
CA ILE A 102 17.98 7.78 2.49
C ILE A 102 17.10 7.84 3.73
N HIS A 103 17.49 8.66 4.69
CA HIS A 103 16.69 8.98 5.85
C HIS A 103 15.93 10.28 5.61
N LEU A 104 14.61 10.19 5.55
CA LEU A 104 13.74 11.34 5.40
C LEU A 104 13.13 11.70 6.75
N ARG A 105 13.47 12.89 7.26
CA ARG A 105 12.87 13.50 8.45
C ARG A 105 11.98 14.67 8.01
N ALA A 106 10.76 14.72 8.50
CA ALA A 106 9.87 15.86 8.30
C ALA A 106 9.41 16.37 9.66
N GLU A 107 9.30 17.69 9.80
CA GLU A 107 8.65 18.28 10.96
C GLU A 107 7.15 17.97 10.97
N ARG A 108 6.52 18.04 12.15
CA ARG A 108 5.09 17.73 12.32
C ARG A 108 4.17 18.55 11.41
N ASP A 109 4.55 19.78 11.12
CA ASP A 109 3.76 20.75 10.36
C ASP A 109 4.25 20.90 8.90
N THR A 110 5.10 19.97 8.44
CA THR A 110 5.56 19.96 7.06
C THR A 110 4.41 19.60 6.12
N ARG A 111 4.26 20.39 5.05
CA ARG A 111 3.26 20.14 4.01
C ARG A 111 3.55 18.80 3.33
N TYR A 112 2.53 17.94 3.29
CA TYR A 112 2.63 16.60 2.70
C TYR A 112 3.19 16.61 1.27
N GLU A 113 2.83 17.61 0.47
CA GLU A 113 3.35 17.78 -0.89
C GLU A 113 4.89 17.86 -0.96
N SER A 114 5.54 18.51 0.00
CA SER A 114 7.00 18.69 0.01
C SER A 114 7.70 17.36 0.27
N VAL A 115 7.10 16.51 1.11
CA VAL A 115 7.58 15.15 1.39
C VAL A 115 7.45 14.29 0.14
N VAL A 116 6.28 14.31 -0.51
CA VAL A 116 6.00 13.54 -1.73
C VAL A 116 6.92 13.95 -2.87
N GLU A 117 7.20 15.24 -3.02
CA GLU A 117 8.09 15.75 -4.07
C GLU A 117 9.52 15.21 -3.92
N VAL A 118 10.05 15.21 -2.69
CA VAL A 118 11.39 14.63 -2.39
C VAL A 118 11.40 13.13 -2.63
N MET A 119 10.36 12.41 -2.20
CA MET A 119 10.25 10.98 -2.47
C MET A 119 10.17 10.68 -3.97
N ALA A 120 9.41 11.47 -4.74
CA ALA A 120 9.29 11.31 -6.18
C ALA A 120 10.64 11.55 -6.88
N MET A 121 11.42 12.55 -6.44
CA MET A 121 12.77 12.77 -6.96
C MET A 121 13.69 11.57 -6.68
N ALA A 122 13.74 11.08 -5.44
CA ALA A 122 14.55 9.91 -5.09
C ALA A 122 14.13 8.65 -5.87
N ASN A 123 12.82 8.42 -6.02
CA ASN A 123 12.29 7.26 -6.74
C ASN A 123 12.59 7.33 -8.26
N ARG A 124 12.51 8.52 -8.88
CA ARG A 124 12.91 8.72 -10.29
C ARG A 124 14.36 8.33 -10.56
N LEU A 125 15.22 8.49 -9.56
CA LEU A 125 16.64 8.13 -9.61
C LEU A 125 16.91 6.66 -9.25
N GLY A 126 15.86 5.90 -8.94
CA GLY A 126 15.94 4.48 -8.60
C GLY A 126 16.48 4.20 -7.20
N LEU A 127 16.46 5.19 -6.30
CA LEU A 127 16.84 5.03 -4.90
C LEU A 127 15.69 4.36 -4.15
N SER A 128 15.84 3.08 -3.83
CA SER A 128 14.77 2.23 -3.30
C SER A 128 14.79 2.09 -1.77
N GLN A 129 15.85 2.55 -1.10
CA GLN A 129 16.03 2.44 0.35
C GLN A 129 15.67 3.77 1.03
N LEU A 130 14.38 4.04 1.17
CA LEU A 130 13.87 5.27 1.79
C LEU A 130 13.25 4.93 3.15
N ALA A 131 13.82 5.48 4.23
CA ALA A 131 13.36 5.27 5.59
C ALA A 131 12.87 6.60 6.21
N PHE A 132 11.71 6.57 6.83
CA PHE A 132 11.18 7.72 7.57
C PHE A 132 11.73 7.73 8.98
N VAL A 133 12.41 8.80 9.35
CA VAL A 133 12.90 9.01 10.72
C VAL A 133 11.97 9.98 11.41
N THR A 134 11.08 9.43 12.24
CA THR A 134 10.26 10.23 13.14
C THR A 134 10.96 10.28 14.49
N ASP A 135 11.24 11.49 15.00
CA ASP A 135 11.58 11.63 16.42
C ASP A 135 10.29 11.36 17.20
N LEU A 136 10.14 10.13 17.69
CA LEU A 136 9.17 9.83 18.74
C LEU A 136 9.62 10.63 19.96
N PRO A 137 8.80 11.54 20.51
CA PRO A 137 9.17 12.22 21.75
C PRO A 137 9.32 11.15 22.83
N THR A 138 10.56 10.90 23.25
CA THR A 138 10.85 10.17 24.47
C THR A 138 10.22 10.94 25.61
N LYS A 139 9.19 10.33 26.19
CA LYS A 139 8.52 10.82 27.40
C LYS A 139 9.42 10.61 28.61
#